data_AF-A0A2D2D1L8-F1
#
_entry.id   AF-A0A2D2D1L8-F1
#
_cell.length_a   1.000
_cell.length_b   1.000
_cell.length_c   1.000
_cell.angle_alpha   90.00
_cell.angle_beta   90.00
_cell.angle_gamma   90.00
#
_symmetry.space_group_name_H-M   'P 1'
#
loop_
_entity.id
_entity.type
_entity.pdbx_description
1 polymer ?
#
loop_
_entity_poly.entity_id
_entity_poly.type
_entity_poly.pdbx_seq_one_letter_code
_entity_poly.pdbx_strand_id
1 'polypeptide(L)'
;MTKLKLGPLADDKPVKITVEIPASLHRDLAAYADALGRANGQTIADPLKLIVPMLQRFIATDRAFAKTRTRTKPQPVAEAERSG
;
A
#
# COMPACT_ATOMS: atom_id res chain seq x y z
N MET A 1 -16.01 8.84 -34.68
CA MET A 1 -15.61 9.27 -33.33
C MET A 1 -14.98 8.07 -32.60
N THR A 2 -13.66 7.97 -32.57
CA THR A 2 -12.95 6.85 -31.94
C THR A 2 -12.94 7.02 -30.42
N LYS A 3 -13.72 6.18 -29.72
CA LYS A 3 -13.73 6.12 -28.25
C LYS A 3 -12.39 5.56 -27.78
N LEU A 4 -11.57 6.39 -27.13
CA LEU A 4 -10.31 5.97 -26.53
C LEU A 4 -10.61 4.89 -25.47
N LYS A 5 -9.86 3.79 -25.50
CA LYS A 5 -10.04 2.64 -24.61
C LYS A 5 -9.49 2.85 -23.20
N LEU A 6 -8.80 3.98 -22.97
CA LEU A 6 -8.27 4.33 -21.66
C LEU A 6 -9.34 5.10 -20.88
N GLY A 7 -9.82 4.49 -19.79
CA GLY A 7 -10.58 5.22 -18.78
C GLY A 7 -9.70 6.23 -18.03
N PRO A 8 -10.29 7.01 -17.11
CA PRO A 8 -9.54 7.93 -16.26
C PRO A 8 -8.38 7.19 -15.57
N LEU A 9 -7.18 7.76 -15.64
CA LEU A 9 -6.02 7.26 -14.92
C LEU A 9 -6.32 7.35 -13.41
N ALA A 10 -5.87 6.36 -12.63
CA ALA A 10 -5.99 6.41 -11.19
C ALA A 10 -5.34 7.70 -10.67
N ASP A 11 -6.05 8.44 -9.82
CA ASP A 11 -5.52 9.63 -9.17
C ASP A 11 -4.58 9.19 -8.04
N ASP A 12 -3.37 8.74 -8.41
CA ASP A 12 -2.31 8.28 -7.51
C ASP A 12 -1.61 9.47 -6.83
N LYS A 13 -2.39 10.41 -6.28
CA LYS A 13 -1.83 11.56 -5.57
C LYS A 13 -1.12 11.10 -4.30
N PRO A 14 0.20 11.35 -4.16
CA PRO A 14 0.92 10.99 -2.96
C PRO A 14 0.40 11.81 -1.76
N VAL A 15 0.09 11.14 -0.67
CA VAL A 15 -0.27 11.78 0.59
C VAL A 15 0.98 11.94 1.44
N LYS A 16 1.32 13.19 1.80
CA LYS A 16 2.46 13.47 2.69
C LYS A 16 2.02 13.29 4.15
N ILE A 17 2.75 12.46 4.87
CA ILE A 17 2.52 12.18 6.29
C ILE A 17 3.79 12.53 7.07
N THR A 18 3.63 13.20 8.20
CA THR A 18 4.72 13.41 9.18
C THR A 18 4.48 12.46 10.34
N VAL A 19 5.49 11.68 10.72
CA VAL A 19 5.40 10.69 11.79
C VAL A 19 6.58 10.88 12.73
N GLU A 20 6.31 10.94 14.03
CA GLU A 20 7.33 10.85 15.06
C GLU A 20 7.46 9.39 15.51
N ILE A 21 8.69 8.90 15.60
CA ILE A 21 8.97 7.53 16.05
C ILE A 21 9.96 7.55 17.22
N PRO A 22 9.85 6.60 18.17
CA PRO A 22 10.84 6.46 19.23
C PRO A 22 12.26 6.26 18.66
N ALA A 23 13.26 6.82 19.33
CA ALA A 23 14.66 6.69 18.92
C ALA A 23 15.14 5.21 18.87
N SER A 24 14.57 4.34 19.71
CA SER A 24 14.81 2.90 19.65
C SER A 24 14.37 2.31 18.31
N LEU A 25 13.15 2.62 17.87
CA LEU A 25 12.62 2.14 16.60
C LEU A 25 13.44 2.63 15.40
N HIS A 26 13.92 3.87 15.43
CA HIS A 26 14.83 4.36 14.39
C HIS A 26 16.13 3.56 14.32
N ARG A 27 16.74 3.22 15.47
CA ARG A 27 17.96 2.39 15.50
C ARG A 27 17.68 0.98 14.98
N ASP A 28 16.55 0.40 15.34
CA ASP A 28 16.16 -0.94 14.87
C ASP A 28 15.93 -0.93 13.35
N LEU A 29 15.32 0.13 12.80
CA LEU A 29 15.16 0.30 11.35
C LEU A 29 16.52 0.41 10.63
N ALA A 30 17.48 1.14 11.20
CA ALA A 30 18.82 1.24 10.63
C ALA A 30 19.53 -0.13 10.62
N ALA A 31 19.49 -0.86 11.74
CA ALA A 31 20.06 -2.21 11.83
C ALA A 31 19.39 -3.19 10.85
N TYR A 32 18.07 -3.08 10.69
CA TYR A 32 17.33 -3.88 9.71
C TYR A 32 17.72 -3.54 8.26
N ALA A 33 17.89 -2.25 7.95
CA ALA A 33 18.33 -1.79 6.63
C ALA A 33 19.71 -2.35 6.28
N ASP A 34 20.64 -2.36 7.24
CA ASP A 34 21.96 -2.96 7.06
C ASP A 34 21.88 -4.47 6.82
N ALA A 35 21.11 -5.19 7.64
CA ALA A 35 20.95 -6.63 7.50
C ALA A 35 20.30 -7.02 6.16
N LEU A 36 19.22 -6.33 5.78
CA LEU A 36 18.54 -6.55 4.50
C LEU A 36 19.44 -6.18 3.32
N GLY A 37 20.21 -5.11 3.46
CA GLY A 37 21.13 -4.66 2.43
C GLY A 37 22.24 -5.66 2.16
N ARG A 38 22.87 -6.18 3.23
CA ARG A 38 23.86 -7.27 3.14
C ARG A 38 23.28 -8.51 2.48
N ALA A 39 22.06 -8.90 2.83
CA ALA A 39 21.40 -10.09 2.28
C ALA A 39 21.14 -9.98 0.76
N ASN A 40 20.92 -8.77 0.25
CA ASN A 40 20.60 -8.52 -1.17
C ASN A 40 21.75 -7.91 -1.97
N GLY A 41 22.94 -7.73 -1.36
CA GLY A 41 24.07 -7.08 -2.01
C GLY A 41 23.84 -5.62 -2.37
N GLN A 42 22.95 -4.92 -1.65
CA GLN A 42 22.57 -3.54 -1.92
C GLN A 42 22.65 -2.68 -0.66
N THR A 43 23.18 -1.47 -0.76
CA THR A 43 23.14 -0.53 0.36
C THR A 43 21.80 0.18 0.44
N ILE A 44 21.16 0.15 1.61
CA ILE A 44 19.95 0.92 1.90
C ILE A 44 20.35 2.16 2.71
N ALA A 45 20.61 3.26 2.01
CA ALA A 45 21.17 4.48 2.62
C ALA A 45 20.19 5.22 3.56
N ASP A 46 18.88 5.07 3.33
CA ASP A 46 17.85 5.70 4.12
C ASP A 46 16.90 4.62 4.69
N PRO A 47 17.01 4.30 5.99
CA PRO A 47 16.15 3.31 6.64
C PRO A 47 14.66 3.67 6.59
N LEU A 48 14.32 4.96 6.49
CA LEU A 48 12.92 5.41 6.47
C LEU A 48 12.21 4.99 5.17
N LYS A 49 12.95 4.73 4.10
CA LYS A 49 12.38 4.17 2.85
C LYS A 49 11.82 2.77 3.02
N LEU A 50 12.13 2.08 4.12
CA LEU A 50 11.54 0.79 4.45
C LEU A 50 10.11 0.89 4.99
N ILE A 51 9.73 2.04 5.57
CA ILE A 51 8.44 2.21 6.25
C ILE A 51 7.29 1.94 5.28
N VAL A 52 7.32 2.56 4.10
CA VAL A 52 6.25 2.40 3.09
C VAL A 52 6.08 0.95 2.63
N PRO A 53 7.11 0.24 2.11
CA PRO A 53 6.95 -1.15 1.69
C PRO A 53 6.65 -2.10 2.86
N MET A 54 7.15 -1.84 4.07
CA MET A 54 6.77 -2.62 5.25
C MET A 54 5.29 -2.48 5.59
N LEU A 55 4.75 -1.26 5.60
CA LEU A 55 3.32 -1.02 5.84
C LEU A 55 2.44 -1.62 4.75
N GLN A 56 2.84 -1.48 3.48
CA GLN A 56 2.14 -2.12 2.36
C GLN A 56 2.09 -3.64 2.54
N ARG A 57 3.23 -4.26 2.87
CA ARG A 57 3.31 -5.70 3.11
C ARG A 57 2.45 -6.11 4.29
N PHE A 58 2.53 -5.39 5.41
CA PHE A 58 1.74 -5.64 6.60
C PHE A 58 0.24 -5.67 6.27
N ILE A 59 -0.29 -4.60 5.66
CA ILE A 59 -1.71 -4.48 5.28
C ILE A 59 -2.12 -5.58 4.30
N ALA A 60 -1.29 -5.88 3.30
CA ALA A 60 -1.59 -6.91 2.30
C ALA A 60 -1.67 -8.32 2.90
N THR A 61 -0.88 -8.59 3.94
CA THR A 61 -0.80 -9.92 4.56
C THR A 61 -1.72 -10.11 5.77
N ASP A 62 -2.28 -9.04 6.32
CA ASP A 62 -3.19 -9.13 7.45
C ASP A 62 -4.52 -9.77 7.04
N ARG A 63 -4.69 -11.06 7.37
CA ARG A 63 -5.90 -11.84 7.06
C ARG A 63 -7.12 -11.37 7.84
N ALA A 64 -6.95 -10.86 9.07
CA ALA A 64 -8.07 -10.33 9.84
C ALA A 64 -8.60 -9.06 9.18
N PHE A 65 -7.71 -8.19 8.72
CA PHE A 65 -8.05 -7.01 7.91
C PHE A 65 -8.65 -7.39 6.55
N ALA A 66 -8.13 -8.40 5.86
CA ALA A 66 -8.68 -8.85 4.58
C ALA A 66 -10.16 -9.26 4.70
N LYS A 67 -10.54 -9.93 5.80
CA LYS A 67 -11.93 -10.36 6.05
C LYS A 67 -12.90 -9.18 6.25
N THR A 68 -12.43 -8.05 6.77
CA THR A 68 -13.29 -6.86 6.96
C THR A 68 -13.51 -6.11 5.64
N ARG A 69 -12.52 -6.07 4.75
CA ARG A 69 -12.65 -5.50 3.39
C ARG A 69 -13.69 -6.20 2.52
N THR A 70 -13.86 -7.51 2.66
CA THR A 70 -14.85 -8.26 1.85
C THR A 70 -16.29 -7.91 2.22
N ARG A 71 -16.54 -7.48 3.47
CA ARG A 71 -17.89 -7.08 3.93
C ARG A 71 -18.34 -5.70 3.43
N THR A 72 -17.42 -4.87 2.95
CA THR A 72 -17.68 -3.51 2.47
C THR A 72 -17.65 -3.37 0.95
N LYS A 73 -17.61 -4.48 0.18
CA LYS A 73 -17.72 -4.38 -1.28
C LYS A 73 -19.12 -3.82 -1.61
N PRO A 74 -19.24 -2.68 -2.31
CA PRO A 74 -20.54 -2.20 -2.76
C PRO A 74 -21.16 -3.29 -3.62
N GLN A 75 -22.36 -3.71 -3.25
CA GLN A 75 -23.15 -4.63 -4.05
C GLN A 75 -23.28 -4.00 -5.45
N PRO A 76 -22.98 -4.73 -6.54
CA PRO A 76 -23.33 -4.24 -7.86
C PRO A 76 -24.84 -4.04 -7.83
N VAL A 77 -25.29 -2.81 -8.05
CA VAL A 77 -26.71 -2.52 -8.25
C VAL A 77 -27.19 -3.49 -9.33
N ALA A 78 -28.06 -4.40 -8.92
CA ALA A 78 -28.62 -5.39 -9.80
C ALA A 78 -29.34 -4.65 -10.92
N GLU A 79 -29.02 -5.06 -12.13
CA GLU A 79 -29.64 -4.71 -13.38
C GLU A 79 -31.17 -4.90 -13.29
N ALA A 80 -31.86 -3.81 -12.99
CA ALA A 80 -33.27 -3.59 -13.23
C ALA A 80 -33.30 -2.30 -14.06
N GLU A 81 -33.83 -2.25 -15.28
CA GLU A 81 -35.06 -2.89 -15.72
C GLU A 81 -34.96 -3.30 -17.20
N ARG A 82 -35.41 -4.53 -17.47
CA ARG A 82 -35.99 -4.88 -18.76
C ARG A 82 -37.34 -4.15 -18.89
N SER A 83 -37.63 -3.73 -20.12
CA SER A 83 -38.97 -3.55 -20.70
C SER A 83 -39.71 -2.24 -20.38
N GLY A 84 -39.85 -1.44 -21.44
CA GLY A 84 -40.77 -0.31 -21.59
C GLY A 84 -40.73 0.15 -23.03
#